data_AF-A0A1G6PY69-F1
#
_entry.id   AF-A0A1G6PY69-F1
#
_cell.length_a   1.000
_cell.length_b   1.000
_cell.length_c   1.000
_cell.angle_alpha   90.00
_cell.angle_beta   90.00
_cell.angle_gamma   90.00
#
_symmetry.space_group_name_H-M   'P 1'
#
loop_
_entity.id
_entity.type
_entity.pdbx_description
1 polymer ?
#
loop_
_entity_poly.entity_id
_entity_poly.type
_entity_poly.pdbx_seq_one_letter_code
_entity_poly.pdbx_strand_id
1 'polypeptide(L)'
;MGRRNIGEMDFWALRNSLDTRQSISSLGAMLIVSIFLNAILFLVVYIVVFDYSTYPNKESIYKAHLYITVILSLLSLIFGLPSVYKRFEKIQYLITIIVSQNLFGAFPLLFALFAFGNVYGVTQDDLLTITKLALFAGGLVFIVTSIRFFLLLKRGEYRADSYKEKVRKKWENFVRGKLPVFTAIGVGAVFIIQFLFRVIPLTDFDTIIMGTLSILIYLTMLFVLPEQLVILYCKIRYESFNHNRKGNLKPFGFKTHQKKKKKNYKVR
;
A
#
# COMPACT_ATOMS: atom_id res chain seq x y z
N MET A 1 -4.96 -21.42 23.21
CA MET A 1 -5.72 -20.64 22.20
C MET A 1 -6.26 -21.59 21.15
N GLY A 2 -7.58 -21.85 21.12
CA GLY A 2 -8.19 -22.77 20.16
C GLY A 2 -8.04 -22.29 18.71
N ARG A 3 -7.76 -23.21 17.77
CA ARG A 3 -7.73 -22.94 16.32
C ARG A 3 -9.14 -22.56 15.85
N ARG A 4 -9.43 -21.26 15.83
CA ARG A 4 -10.63 -20.71 15.20
C ARG A 4 -10.42 -20.57 13.70
N ASN A 5 -11.32 -21.13 12.91
CA ASN A 5 -11.34 -20.94 11.45
C ASN A 5 -11.83 -19.53 11.12
N ILE A 6 -11.05 -18.80 10.33
CA ILE A 6 -11.37 -17.44 9.88
C ILE A 6 -12.36 -17.54 8.72
N GLY A 7 -13.55 -16.96 8.90
CA GLY A 7 -14.63 -16.97 7.90
C GLY A 7 -14.88 -15.60 7.28
N GLU A 8 -15.79 -15.52 6.31
CA GLU A 8 -16.15 -14.28 5.61
C GLU A 8 -16.54 -13.16 6.60
N MET A 9 -17.31 -13.48 7.64
CA MET A 9 -17.76 -12.53 8.67
C MET A 9 -16.63 -11.86 9.45
N ASP A 10 -15.46 -12.51 9.56
CA ASP A 10 -14.30 -11.95 10.23
C ASP A 10 -13.66 -10.77 9.45
N PHE A 11 -14.09 -10.52 8.21
CA PHE A 11 -13.57 -9.45 7.35
C PHE A 11 -14.58 -8.32 7.09
N TRP A 12 -15.70 -8.27 7.83
CA TRP A 12 -16.79 -7.34 7.56
C TRP A 12 -16.37 -5.87 7.56
N ALA A 13 -15.54 -5.44 8.51
CA ALA A 13 -15.09 -4.05 8.59
C ALA A 13 -14.20 -3.65 7.39
N LEU A 14 -13.42 -4.58 6.83
CA LEU A 14 -12.63 -4.34 5.62
C LEU A 14 -13.51 -4.20 4.37
N ARG A 15 -14.67 -4.85 4.37
CA ARG A 15 -15.64 -4.74 3.27
C ARG A 15 -16.23 -3.33 3.18
N ASN A 16 -16.36 -2.62 4.30
CA ASN A 16 -16.97 -1.29 4.34
C ASN A 16 -16.14 -0.23 3.59
N SER A 17 -14.82 -0.39 3.50
CA SER A 17 -13.98 0.53 2.72
C SER A 17 -14.24 0.41 1.20
N LEU A 18 -14.67 -0.76 0.73
CA LEU A 18 -15.00 -1.03 -0.68
C LEU A 18 -16.28 -0.34 -1.15
N ASP A 19 -17.23 -0.11 -0.24
CA ASP A 19 -18.53 0.50 -0.57
C ASP A 19 -18.41 2.02 -0.78
N THR A 20 -17.40 2.64 -0.18
CA THR A 20 -17.21 4.10 -0.18
C THR A 20 -15.95 4.50 -0.94
N ARG A 21 -14.78 4.35 -0.31
CA ARG A 21 -13.50 4.92 -0.77
C ARG A 21 -12.77 4.05 -1.80
N GLN A 22 -13.01 2.73 -1.80
CA GLN A 22 -12.38 1.76 -2.68
C GLN A 22 -13.40 1.11 -3.63
N SER A 23 -14.44 1.88 -4.02
CA SER A 23 -15.38 1.46 -5.05
C SER A 23 -14.66 1.37 -6.40
N ILE A 24 -15.16 0.52 -7.31
CA ILE A 24 -14.49 0.26 -8.59
C ILE A 24 -14.34 1.53 -9.45
N SER A 25 -15.32 2.43 -9.37
CA SER A 25 -15.26 3.73 -10.06
C SER A 25 -14.22 4.66 -9.42
N SER A 26 -14.14 4.72 -8.09
CA SER A 26 -13.14 5.51 -7.38
C SER A 26 -11.72 5.01 -7.65
N LEU A 27 -11.52 3.68 -7.65
CA LEU A 27 -10.25 3.07 -8.02
C LEU A 27 -9.88 3.36 -9.48
N GLY A 28 -10.86 3.34 -10.39
CA GLY A 28 -10.65 3.70 -11.79
C GLY A 28 -10.19 5.15 -11.95
N ALA A 29 -10.87 6.09 -11.29
CA ALA A 29 -10.48 7.49 -11.28
C ALA A 29 -9.08 7.69 -10.66
N MET A 30 -8.79 7.01 -9.55
CA MET A 30 -7.47 7.05 -8.90
C MET A 30 -6.37 6.57 -9.82
N LEU A 31 -6.60 5.49 -10.60
CA LEU A 31 -5.63 5.02 -11.59
C LEU A 31 -5.38 6.07 -12.69
N ILE A 32 -6.42 6.74 -13.21
CA ILE A 32 -6.22 7.81 -14.19
C ILE A 32 -5.42 8.98 -13.60
N VAL A 33 -5.77 9.44 -12.40
CA VAL A 33 -5.04 10.51 -11.70
C VAL A 33 -3.58 10.09 -11.42
N SER A 34 -3.36 8.81 -11.11
CA SER A 34 -2.01 8.29 -10.82
C SER A 34 -1.05 8.44 -11.99
N ILE A 35 -1.52 8.49 -13.24
CA ILE A 35 -0.66 8.68 -14.42
C ILE A 35 0.03 10.05 -14.33
N PHE A 36 -0.76 11.10 -14.07
CA PHE A 36 -0.23 12.46 -13.90
C PHE A 36 0.68 12.56 -12.68
N LEU A 37 0.29 11.94 -11.56
CA LEU A 37 1.09 11.96 -10.35
C LEU A 37 2.43 11.22 -10.52
N ASN A 38 2.43 10.07 -11.20
CA ASN A 38 3.64 9.34 -11.56
C ASN A 38 4.55 10.22 -12.42
N ALA A 39 4.02 10.93 -13.42
CA ALA A 39 4.81 11.83 -14.26
C ALA A 39 5.45 12.98 -13.47
N ILE A 40 4.68 13.61 -12.57
CA ILE A 40 5.18 14.69 -11.70
C ILE A 40 6.28 14.18 -10.77
N LEU A 41 6.04 13.06 -10.07
CA LEU A 41 7.05 12.47 -9.18
C LEU A 41 8.28 12.01 -9.94
N PHE A 42 8.12 11.50 -11.16
CA PHE A 42 9.24 11.14 -12.02
C PHE A 42 10.09 12.35 -12.38
N LEU A 43 9.47 13.47 -12.75
CA LEU A 43 10.17 14.75 -12.97
C LEU A 43 10.91 15.19 -11.70
N VAL A 44 10.24 15.20 -10.55
CA VAL A 44 10.85 15.63 -9.29
C VAL A 44 12.05 14.74 -8.92
N VAL A 45 11.94 13.42 -9.02
CA VAL A 45 13.04 12.52 -8.64
C VAL A 45 14.18 12.56 -9.65
N TYR A 46 13.86 12.49 -10.94
CA TYR A 46 14.86 12.24 -11.97
C TYR A 46 15.33 13.44 -12.77
N ILE A 47 14.62 14.56 -12.72
CA ILE A 47 15.04 15.80 -13.37
C ILE A 47 15.58 16.78 -12.34
N VAL A 48 15.00 16.85 -11.14
CA VAL A 48 15.44 17.83 -10.12
C VAL A 48 16.62 17.32 -9.29
N VAL A 49 16.60 16.06 -8.86
CA VAL A 49 17.55 15.56 -7.84
C VAL A 49 18.63 14.63 -8.41
N PHE A 50 18.32 13.91 -9.48
CA PHE A 50 19.17 12.83 -10.00
C PHE A 50 20.54 13.27 -10.52
N ASP A 51 20.62 14.37 -11.28
CA ASP A 51 21.86 14.77 -11.95
C ASP A 51 22.98 15.06 -10.93
N TYR A 52 22.61 15.66 -9.80
CA TYR A 52 23.54 16.04 -8.74
C TYR A 52 23.86 14.90 -7.75
N SER A 53 23.16 13.77 -7.84
CA SER A 53 23.35 12.67 -6.90
C SER A 53 24.60 11.83 -7.21
N THR A 54 25.38 11.50 -6.18
CA THR A 54 26.52 10.57 -6.27
C THR A 54 26.13 9.10 -6.04
N TYR A 55 24.82 8.79 -5.95
CA TYR A 55 24.30 7.46 -5.64
C TYR A 55 24.78 6.39 -6.65
N PRO A 56 25.28 5.23 -6.18
CA PRO A 56 25.83 4.20 -7.06
C PRO A 56 24.76 3.61 -7.98
N ASN A 57 25.14 3.32 -9.23
CA ASN A 57 24.25 2.75 -10.25
C ASN A 57 22.96 3.55 -10.53
N LYS A 58 22.95 4.86 -10.24
CA LYS A 58 21.77 5.72 -10.44
C LYS A 58 21.20 5.60 -11.86
N GLU A 59 22.04 5.53 -12.89
CA GLU A 59 21.64 5.37 -14.30
C GLU A 59 20.83 4.10 -14.56
N SER A 60 21.27 2.97 -13.99
CA SER A 60 20.55 1.70 -14.12
C SER A 60 19.21 1.76 -13.39
N ILE A 61 19.16 2.40 -12.21
CA ILE A 61 17.94 2.60 -11.44
C ILE A 61 16.96 3.49 -12.20
N TYR A 62 17.43 4.58 -12.79
CA TYR A 62 16.64 5.47 -13.64
C TYR A 62 15.98 4.69 -14.78
N LYS A 63 16.76 3.95 -15.57
CA LYS A 63 16.24 3.16 -16.71
C LYS A 63 15.20 2.15 -16.25
N ALA A 64 15.50 1.38 -15.21
CA ALA A 64 14.58 0.38 -14.68
C ALA A 64 13.27 1.00 -14.19
N HIS A 65 13.34 2.07 -13.40
CA HIS A 65 12.16 2.73 -12.86
C HIS A 65 11.36 3.45 -13.95
N LEU A 66 12.00 3.98 -15.00
CA LEU A 66 11.33 4.53 -16.17
C LEU A 66 10.46 3.47 -16.84
N TYR A 67 11.03 2.29 -17.16
CA TYR A 67 10.26 1.20 -17.77
C TYR A 67 9.09 0.76 -16.88
N ILE A 68 9.32 0.61 -15.58
CA ILE A 68 8.26 0.28 -14.61
C ILE A 68 7.17 1.35 -14.63
N THR A 69 7.52 2.64 -14.56
CA THR A 69 6.58 3.76 -14.51
C THR A 69 5.75 3.86 -15.80
N VAL A 70 6.37 3.64 -16.96
CA VAL A 70 5.67 3.60 -18.25
C VAL A 70 4.68 2.45 -18.30
N ILE A 71 5.10 1.23 -17.93
CA ILE A 71 4.23 0.06 -17.89
C ILE A 71 3.05 0.29 -16.92
N LEU A 72 3.32 0.82 -15.72
CA LEU A 72 2.28 1.12 -14.75
C LEU A 72 1.32 2.20 -15.23
N SER A 73 1.81 3.22 -15.94
CA SER A 73 0.96 4.26 -16.52
C SER A 73 0.03 3.71 -17.60
N LEU A 74 0.52 2.80 -18.46
CA LEU A 74 -0.30 2.11 -19.45
C LEU A 74 -1.35 1.20 -18.80
N LEU A 75 -0.95 0.43 -17.78
CA LEU A 75 -1.89 -0.41 -17.03
C LEU A 75 -2.93 0.43 -16.29
N SER A 76 -2.54 1.55 -15.69
CA SER A 76 -3.46 2.51 -15.06
C SER A 76 -4.47 3.07 -16.06
N LEU A 77 -4.04 3.38 -17.29
CA LEU A 77 -4.94 3.84 -18.34
C LEU A 77 -5.96 2.76 -18.71
N ILE A 78 -5.50 1.54 -18.97
CA ILE A 78 -6.35 0.41 -19.35
C ILE A 78 -7.36 0.06 -18.25
N PHE A 79 -6.89 -0.08 -17.01
CA PHE A 79 -7.71 -0.46 -15.85
C PHE A 79 -8.46 0.72 -15.20
N GLY A 80 -8.21 1.95 -15.66
CA GLY A 80 -9.03 3.12 -15.34
C GLY A 80 -10.34 3.19 -16.12
N LEU A 81 -10.45 2.47 -17.25
CA LEU A 81 -11.64 2.49 -18.10
C LEU A 81 -12.81 1.65 -17.55
N PRO A 82 -14.05 2.18 -17.53
CA PRO A 82 -15.22 1.46 -17.04
C PRO A 82 -15.52 0.13 -17.71
N SER A 83 -15.21 0.01 -19.00
CA SER A 83 -15.39 -1.23 -19.77
C SER A 83 -14.49 -2.36 -19.26
N VAL A 84 -13.28 -2.02 -18.80
CA VAL A 84 -12.27 -2.99 -18.34
C VAL A 84 -12.47 -3.30 -16.87
N TYR A 85 -12.55 -2.28 -16.01
CA TYR A 85 -12.59 -2.51 -14.56
C TYR A 85 -13.83 -3.25 -14.10
N LYS A 86 -14.98 -3.08 -14.78
CA LYS A 86 -16.22 -3.80 -14.42
C LYS A 86 -16.11 -5.30 -14.69
N ARG A 87 -15.21 -5.70 -15.58
CA ARG A 87 -14.96 -7.10 -15.94
C ARG A 87 -13.79 -7.70 -15.15
N PHE A 88 -12.78 -6.90 -14.86
CA PHE A 88 -11.51 -7.35 -14.26
C PHE A 88 -11.19 -6.64 -12.93
N GLU A 89 -12.20 -6.43 -12.08
CA GLU A 89 -12.09 -5.72 -10.79
C GLU A 89 -10.94 -6.22 -9.90
N LYS A 90 -10.71 -7.54 -9.84
CA LYS A 90 -9.64 -8.13 -9.02
C LYS A 90 -8.25 -7.71 -9.51
N ILE A 91 -8.07 -7.67 -10.82
CA ILE A 91 -6.81 -7.26 -11.45
C ILE A 91 -6.66 -5.75 -11.31
N GLN A 92 -7.73 -4.97 -11.51
CA GLN A 92 -7.72 -3.53 -11.25
C GLN A 92 -7.23 -3.23 -9.83
N TYR A 93 -7.77 -3.93 -8.82
CA TYR A 93 -7.35 -3.75 -7.44
C TYR A 93 -5.86 -4.07 -7.23
N LEU A 94 -5.37 -5.17 -7.83
CA LEU A 94 -3.93 -5.50 -7.81
C LEU A 94 -3.08 -4.38 -8.45
N ILE A 95 -3.48 -3.86 -9.60
CA ILE A 95 -2.78 -2.75 -10.26
C ILE A 95 -2.79 -1.51 -9.35
N THR A 96 -3.92 -1.19 -8.70
CA THR A 96 -3.98 -0.07 -7.76
C THR A 96 -3.00 -0.25 -6.59
N ILE A 97 -2.84 -1.47 -6.06
CA ILE A 97 -1.83 -1.75 -5.03
C ILE A 97 -0.43 -1.43 -5.58
N ILE A 98 -0.07 -1.99 -6.73
CA ILE A 98 1.28 -1.80 -7.31
C ILE A 98 1.54 -0.31 -7.59
N VAL A 99 0.57 0.39 -8.17
CA VAL A 99 0.66 1.85 -8.43
C VAL A 99 0.81 2.63 -7.14
N SER A 100 0.07 2.29 -6.09
CA SER A 100 0.20 2.97 -4.78
C SER A 100 1.57 2.73 -4.13
N GLN A 101 2.13 1.52 -4.27
CA GLN A 101 3.49 1.20 -3.82
C GLN A 101 4.55 1.92 -4.66
N ASN A 102 4.31 2.16 -5.95
CA ASN A 102 5.19 2.97 -6.77
C ASN A 102 5.20 4.44 -6.32
N LEU A 103 4.00 5.02 -6.19
CA LEU A 103 3.80 6.44 -5.83
C LEU A 103 4.29 6.80 -4.43
N PHE A 104 4.00 5.96 -3.44
CA PHE A 104 4.26 6.27 -2.02
C PHE A 104 5.33 5.37 -1.40
N GLY A 105 5.84 4.39 -2.14
CA GLY A 105 6.96 3.54 -1.71
C GLY A 105 8.22 3.86 -2.51
N ALA A 106 8.25 3.50 -3.79
CA ALA A 106 9.43 3.61 -4.63
C ALA A 106 9.88 5.06 -4.86
N PHE A 107 8.98 5.95 -5.28
CA PHE A 107 9.34 7.36 -5.52
C PHE A 107 9.90 8.07 -4.29
N PRO A 108 9.25 8.04 -3.10
CA PRO A 108 9.78 8.69 -1.90
C PRO A 108 11.13 8.11 -1.46
N LEU A 109 11.30 6.79 -1.51
CA LEU A 109 12.59 6.17 -1.16
C LEU A 109 13.69 6.64 -2.11
N LEU A 110 13.46 6.60 -3.42
CA LEU A 110 14.45 7.04 -4.41
C LEU A 110 14.74 8.53 -4.32
N PHE A 111 13.72 9.36 -4.07
CA PHE A 111 13.89 10.78 -3.81
C PHE A 111 14.85 11.00 -2.64
N ALA A 112 14.62 10.34 -1.50
CA ALA A 112 15.47 10.48 -0.32
C ALA A 112 16.91 10.05 -0.59
N LEU A 113 17.10 8.89 -1.24
CA LEU A 113 18.44 8.37 -1.56
C LEU A 113 19.21 9.29 -2.51
N PHE A 114 18.55 9.80 -3.56
CA PHE A 114 19.22 10.72 -4.48
C PHE A 114 19.51 12.07 -3.84
N ALA A 115 18.59 12.57 -3.01
CA ALA A 115 18.75 13.83 -2.29
C ALA A 115 19.93 13.77 -1.32
N PHE A 116 20.07 12.67 -0.55
CA PHE A 116 21.24 12.47 0.30
C PHE A 116 22.54 12.34 -0.48
N GLY A 117 22.48 11.78 -1.69
CA GLY A 117 23.66 11.71 -2.57
C GLY A 117 24.14 13.05 -3.11
N ASN A 118 23.40 14.13 -2.90
CA ASN A 118 23.81 15.51 -3.25
C ASN A 118 24.43 16.27 -2.06
N VAL A 119 24.45 15.67 -0.87
CA VAL A 119 25.00 16.31 0.33
C VAL A 119 26.53 16.20 0.35
N TYR A 120 27.20 17.32 0.62
CA TYR A 120 28.66 17.35 0.71
C TYR A 120 29.16 16.48 1.88
N GLY A 121 30.17 15.65 1.61
CA GLY A 121 30.78 14.76 2.62
C GLY A 121 30.07 13.41 2.79
N VAL A 122 28.91 13.19 2.15
CA VAL A 122 28.25 11.87 2.14
C VAL A 122 28.92 10.97 1.11
N THR A 123 29.42 9.82 1.55
CA THR A 123 30.08 8.86 0.66
C THR A 123 29.08 7.87 0.04
N GLN A 124 29.49 7.16 -1.01
CA GLN A 124 28.66 6.09 -1.60
C GLN A 124 28.38 4.96 -0.61
N ASP A 125 29.32 4.66 0.28
CA ASP A 125 29.16 3.65 1.32
C ASP A 125 28.10 4.06 2.35
N ASP A 126 28.03 5.35 2.68
CA ASP A 126 26.97 5.90 3.53
C ASP A 126 25.60 5.74 2.86
N LEU A 127 25.48 6.08 1.57
CA LEU A 127 24.23 5.94 0.82
C LEU A 127 23.75 4.48 0.73
N LEU A 128 24.67 3.54 0.52
CA LEU A 128 24.37 2.10 0.55
C LEU A 128 23.94 1.66 1.95
N THR A 129 24.55 2.20 3.00
CA THR A 129 24.18 1.91 4.38
C THR A 129 22.78 2.45 4.69
N ILE A 130 22.46 3.68 4.30
CA ILE A 130 21.12 4.27 4.41
C ILE A 130 20.10 3.41 3.66
N THR A 131 20.44 2.97 2.44
CA THR A 131 19.57 2.11 1.64
C THR A 131 19.27 0.80 2.37
N LYS A 132 20.30 0.12 2.88
CA LYS A 132 20.15 -1.15 3.63
C LYS A 132 19.31 -0.95 4.89
N LEU A 133 19.56 0.12 5.65
CA LEU A 133 18.79 0.45 6.85
C LEU A 133 17.33 0.75 6.53
N ALA A 134 17.05 1.54 5.49
CA ALA A 134 15.69 1.87 5.07
C ALA A 134 14.92 0.62 4.62
N LEU A 135 15.54 -0.23 3.79
CA LEU A 135 14.93 -1.48 3.33
C LEU A 135 14.71 -2.47 4.50
N PHE A 136 15.68 -2.59 5.41
CA PHE A 136 15.56 -3.44 6.60
C PHE A 136 14.43 -2.96 7.52
N ALA A 137 14.38 -1.65 7.81
CA ALA A 137 13.31 -1.05 8.59
C ALA A 137 11.94 -1.25 7.91
N GLY A 138 11.88 -1.06 6.59
CA GLY A 138 10.67 -1.31 5.80
C GLY A 138 10.20 -2.77 5.89
N GLY A 139 11.12 -3.73 5.72
CA GLY A 139 10.83 -5.15 5.87
C GLY A 139 10.33 -5.51 7.26
N LEU A 140 10.96 -4.97 8.31
CA LEU A 140 10.55 -5.18 9.69
C LEU A 140 9.15 -4.60 9.94
N VAL A 141 8.88 -3.38 9.48
CA VAL A 141 7.55 -2.75 9.56
C VAL A 141 6.53 -3.66 8.89
N PHE A 142 6.77 -4.09 7.65
CA PHE A 142 5.85 -4.97 6.91
C PHE A 142 5.58 -6.30 7.63
N ILE A 143 6.60 -6.94 8.20
CA ILE A 143 6.44 -8.21 8.94
C ILE A 143 5.62 -7.99 10.23
N VAL A 144 6.00 -6.99 11.03
CA VAL A 144 5.32 -6.70 12.31
C VAL A 144 3.87 -6.32 12.07
N THR A 145 3.59 -5.51 11.04
CA THR A 145 2.23 -5.10 10.70
C THR A 145 1.41 -6.26 10.15
N SER A 146 2.01 -7.14 9.35
CA SER A 146 1.35 -8.38 8.89
C SER A 146 0.97 -9.29 10.05
N ILE A 147 1.89 -9.53 11.00
CA ILE A 147 1.62 -10.33 12.21
C ILE A 147 0.53 -9.68 13.06
N ARG A 148 0.66 -8.37 13.32
CA ARG A 148 -0.34 -7.62 14.09
C ARG A 148 -1.71 -7.75 13.45
N PHE A 149 -1.82 -7.48 12.15
CA PHE A 149 -3.07 -7.53 11.42
C PHE A 149 -3.70 -8.92 11.50
N PHE A 150 -2.91 -9.98 11.33
CA PHE A 150 -3.36 -11.37 11.48
C PHE A 150 -3.86 -11.69 12.90
N LEU A 151 -3.19 -11.19 13.94
CA LEU A 151 -3.65 -11.34 15.32
C LEU A 151 -4.97 -10.59 15.58
N LEU A 152 -5.13 -9.38 15.04
CA LEU A 152 -6.38 -8.60 15.16
C LEU A 152 -7.53 -9.31 14.45
N LEU A 153 -7.28 -9.89 13.27
CA LEU A 153 -8.25 -10.74 12.55
C LEU A 153 -8.67 -11.96 13.38
N LYS A 154 -7.71 -12.70 13.95
CA LYS A 154 -8.00 -13.88 14.80
C LYS A 154 -8.81 -13.54 16.04
N ARG A 155 -8.61 -12.35 16.61
CA ARG A 155 -9.39 -11.83 17.75
C ARG A 155 -10.82 -11.44 17.37
N GLY A 156 -11.17 -11.42 16.08
CA GLY A 156 -12.51 -11.10 15.59
C GLY A 156 -12.83 -9.61 15.62
N GLU A 157 -11.81 -8.75 15.66
CA GLU A 157 -11.97 -7.30 15.78
C GLU A 157 -12.58 -6.63 14.55
N TYR A 158 -12.60 -7.33 13.41
CA TYR A 158 -13.15 -6.86 12.13
C TYR A 158 -14.55 -7.42 11.82
N ARG A 159 -15.24 -8.05 12.78
CA ARG A 159 -16.64 -8.54 12.65
C ARG A 159 -17.69 -7.43 12.81
N ALA A 160 -18.82 -7.56 12.10
CA ALA A 160 -20.00 -6.67 12.11
C ALA A 160 -20.63 -6.43 13.49
N ASP A 161 -20.40 -7.34 14.44
CA ASP A 161 -21.01 -7.30 15.78
C ASP A 161 -19.98 -7.27 16.90
N SER A 162 -18.69 -7.06 16.59
CA SER A 162 -17.68 -7.05 17.65
C SER A 162 -17.93 -5.85 18.58
N TYR A 163 -17.63 -6.01 19.87
CA TYR A 163 -17.67 -4.93 20.88
C TYR A 163 -16.93 -3.65 20.41
N LYS A 164 -16.00 -3.79 19.45
CA LYS A 164 -15.34 -2.68 18.75
C LYS A 164 -16.23 -1.89 17.79
N GLU A 165 -17.42 -2.27 17.37
CA GLU A 165 -18.34 -1.37 16.62
C GLU A 165 -18.98 -0.34 17.57
N LYS A 166 -19.41 -0.79 18.75
CA LYS A 166 -19.96 0.06 19.83
C LYS A 166 -18.89 0.87 20.54
N VAL A 167 -17.69 0.29 20.73
CA VAL A 167 -16.52 1.04 21.19
C VAL A 167 -16.01 1.95 20.08
N ARG A 168 -15.97 1.60 18.79
CA ARG A 168 -15.56 2.49 17.68
C ARG A 168 -16.38 3.77 17.63
N LYS A 169 -17.71 3.74 17.81
CA LYS A 169 -18.51 4.98 17.93
C LYS A 169 -18.22 5.82 19.19
N LYS A 170 -17.75 5.21 20.28
CA LYS A 170 -17.44 5.88 21.57
C LYS A 170 -15.94 6.18 21.77
N TRP A 171 -15.08 5.55 20.98
CA TRP A 171 -13.61 5.52 21.03
C TRP A 171 -12.99 6.23 19.82
N GLU A 172 -13.73 6.40 18.71
CA GLU A 172 -13.48 7.45 17.71
C GLU A 172 -13.45 8.84 18.37
N ASN A 173 -14.17 9.01 19.49
CA ASN A 173 -14.18 10.25 20.28
C ASN A 173 -13.18 10.30 21.45
N PHE A 174 -12.65 9.16 21.96
CA PHE A 174 -11.77 9.16 23.15
C PHE A 174 -10.30 8.84 22.82
N VAL A 175 -10.02 8.02 21.81
CA VAL A 175 -8.68 7.46 21.58
C VAL A 175 -8.39 7.46 20.06
N ARG A 176 -7.52 8.32 19.53
CA ARG A 176 -6.11 8.34 19.92
C ARG A 176 -5.49 6.92 19.82
N GLY A 177 -6.01 6.09 18.90
CA GLY A 177 -5.53 4.74 18.57
C GLY A 177 -4.21 4.72 17.80
N LYS A 178 -3.33 5.69 18.09
CA LYS A 178 -2.02 5.87 17.46
C LYS A 178 -0.87 5.34 18.34
N LEU A 179 -1.11 4.86 19.55
CA LEU A 179 -0.03 4.45 20.46
C LEU A 179 0.85 3.28 19.96
N PRO A 180 0.32 2.23 19.29
CA PRO A 180 1.16 1.17 18.71
C PRO A 180 1.60 1.44 17.25
N VAL A 181 1.03 2.47 16.61
CA VAL A 181 1.37 2.86 15.24
C VAL A 181 2.62 3.75 15.26
N PHE A 182 2.78 4.57 16.29
CA PHE A 182 3.98 5.38 16.50
C PHE A 182 5.20 4.60 16.98
N THR A 183 5.07 3.42 17.60
CA THR A 183 6.25 2.70 18.11
C THR A 183 7.01 1.96 17.01
N ALA A 184 6.32 1.30 16.06
CA ALA A 184 7.01 0.60 14.96
C ALA A 184 7.59 1.56 13.90
N ILE A 185 6.83 2.60 13.54
CA ILE A 185 7.32 3.66 12.65
C ILE A 185 8.38 4.50 13.37
N GLY A 186 8.17 4.79 14.66
CA GLY A 186 9.05 5.64 15.46
C GLY A 186 10.42 5.03 15.73
N VAL A 187 10.54 3.72 16.00
CA VAL A 187 11.86 3.13 16.26
C VAL A 187 12.73 3.12 14.99
N GLY A 188 12.18 2.70 13.85
CA GLY A 188 12.88 2.76 12.56
C GLY A 188 13.19 4.19 12.13
N ALA A 189 12.24 5.11 12.29
CA ALA A 189 12.44 6.52 12.03
C ALA A 189 13.52 7.13 12.93
N VAL A 190 13.56 6.80 14.22
CA VAL A 190 14.55 7.32 15.17
C VAL A 190 15.95 6.85 14.79
N PHE A 191 16.15 5.57 14.44
CA PHE A 191 17.47 5.10 13.98
C PHE A 191 17.91 5.77 12.69
N ILE A 192 16.99 5.97 11.73
CA ILE A 192 17.28 6.66 10.48
C ILE A 192 17.60 8.13 10.75
N ILE A 193 16.79 8.83 11.55
CA ILE A 193 16.98 10.23 11.93
C ILE A 193 18.31 10.41 12.68
N GLN A 194 18.61 9.56 13.65
CA GLN A 194 19.88 9.59 14.39
C GLN A 194 21.08 9.37 13.47
N PHE A 195 20.98 8.44 12.53
CA PHE A 195 22.04 8.23 11.54
C PHE A 195 22.20 9.43 10.61
N LEU A 196 21.10 10.02 10.14
CA LEU A 196 21.13 11.20 9.27
C LEU A 196 21.78 12.40 9.97
N PHE A 197 21.45 12.65 11.24
CA PHE A 197 22.13 13.69 12.04
C PHE A 197 23.62 13.43 12.29
N ARG A 198 24.07 12.17 12.17
CA ARG A 198 25.47 11.79 12.36
C ARG A 198 26.30 11.94 11.09
N VAL A 199 25.68 11.74 9.93
CA VAL A 199 26.37 11.69 8.64
C VAL A 199 26.20 12.96 7.83
N ILE A 200 25.05 13.64 7.93
CA ILE A 200 24.77 14.85 7.16
C ILE A 200 25.15 16.09 7.99
N PRO A 201 25.98 16.99 7.46
CA PRO A 201 26.25 18.27 8.09
C PRO A 201 24.95 19.05 8.36
N LEU A 202 24.84 19.69 9.53
CA LEU A 202 23.66 20.49 9.89
C LEU A 202 23.40 21.68 8.96
N THR A 203 24.35 22.02 8.09
CA THR A 203 24.22 23.04 7.04
C THR A 203 23.23 22.66 5.94
N ASP A 204 22.95 21.36 5.73
CA ASP A 204 22.01 20.86 4.71
C ASP A 204 20.68 20.38 5.33
N PHE A 205 20.19 21.12 6.33
CA PHE A 205 19.04 20.76 7.15
C PHE A 205 17.76 20.50 6.35
N ASP A 206 17.53 21.26 5.28
CA ASP A 206 16.37 21.09 4.39
C ASP A 206 16.38 19.71 3.71
N THR A 207 17.55 19.25 3.26
CA THR A 207 17.72 17.93 2.65
C THR A 207 17.51 16.82 3.68
N ILE A 208 17.99 17.01 4.92
CA ILE A 208 17.73 16.07 6.02
C ILE A 208 16.22 15.93 6.26
N ILE A 209 15.50 17.04 6.40
CA ILE A 209 14.06 17.03 6.65
C ILE A 209 13.32 16.36 5.50
N MET A 210 13.57 16.80 4.26
CA MET A 210 12.87 16.30 3.09
C MET A 210 13.15 14.81 2.84
N GLY A 211 14.41 14.38 2.97
CA GLY A 211 14.77 12.98 2.84
C GLY A 211 14.17 12.12 3.95
N THR A 212 14.18 12.59 5.20
CA THR A 212 13.54 11.92 6.34
C THR A 212 12.03 11.76 6.11
N LEU A 213 11.36 12.83 5.70
CA LEU A 213 9.92 12.81 5.43
C LEU A 213 9.58 11.79 4.34
N SER A 214 10.36 11.75 3.26
CA SER A 214 10.19 10.80 2.18
C SER A 214 10.41 9.34 2.62
N ILE A 215 11.37 9.08 3.51
CA ILE A 215 11.53 7.76 4.14
C ILE A 215 10.32 7.42 5.02
N LEU A 216 9.79 8.37 5.79
CA LEU A 216 8.59 8.14 6.62
C LEU A 216 7.36 7.80 5.76
N ILE A 217 7.20 8.45 4.61
CA ILE A 217 6.15 8.14 3.63
C ILE A 217 6.30 6.69 3.13
N TYR A 218 7.52 6.30 2.73
CA TYR A 218 7.84 4.92 2.34
C TYR A 218 7.49 3.90 3.43
N LEU A 219 7.90 4.13 4.68
CA LEU A 219 7.59 3.24 5.81
C LEU A 219 6.09 3.16 6.09
N THR A 220 5.37 4.28 5.95
CA THR A 220 3.91 4.31 6.11
C THR A 220 3.22 3.51 5.01
N MET A 221 3.71 3.54 3.77
CA MET A 221 3.14 2.76 2.68
C MET A 221 3.33 1.25 2.89
N LEU A 222 4.46 0.84 3.45
CA LEU A 222 4.70 -0.56 3.85
C LEU A 222 3.86 -1.01 5.04
N PHE A 223 3.51 -0.09 5.95
CA PHE A 223 2.56 -0.38 7.02
C PHE A 223 1.16 -0.68 6.47
N VAL A 224 0.73 0.01 5.42
CA VAL A 224 -0.61 -0.13 4.80
C VAL A 224 -0.71 -1.37 3.90
N LEU A 225 0.41 -1.81 3.31
CA LEU A 225 0.45 -2.90 2.33
C LEU A 225 -0.22 -4.22 2.79
N PRO A 226 -0.03 -4.75 4.01
CA PRO A 226 -0.66 -6.00 4.44
C PRO A 226 -2.18 -5.95 4.40
N GLU A 227 -2.78 -4.82 4.76
CA GLU A 227 -4.23 -4.64 4.70
C GLU A 227 -4.73 -4.69 3.25
N GLN A 228 -4.04 -3.99 2.34
CA GLN A 228 -4.34 -4.03 0.91
C GLN A 228 -4.25 -5.47 0.35
N LEU A 229 -3.22 -6.22 0.72
CA LEU A 229 -3.05 -7.61 0.31
C LEU A 229 -4.16 -8.53 0.84
N VAL A 230 -4.62 -8.32 2.08
CA VAL A 230 -5.74 -9.10 2.63
C VAL A 230 -7.05 -8.76 1.93
N ILE A 231 -7.30 -7.49 1.61
CA ILE A 231 -8.50 -7.11 0.84
C ILE A 231 -8.46 -7.76 -0.55
N LEU A 232 -7.30 -7.78 -1.21
CA LEU A 232 -7.12 -8.51 -2.47
C LEU A 232 -7.43 -10.00 -2.30
N TYR A 233 -6.91 -10.64 -1.25
CA TYR A 233 -7.25 -12.03 -0.92
C TYR A 233 -8.77 -12.22 -0.73
N CYS A 234 -9.43 -11.33 0.01
CA CYS A 234 -10.88 -11.38 0.21
C CYS A 234 -11.66 -11.23 -1.10
N LYS A 235 -11.25 -10.32 -2.00
CA LYS A 235 -11.84 -10.18 -3.36
C LYS A 235 -11.69 -11.45 -4.20
N ILE A 236 -10.54 -12.13 -4.08
CA ILE A 236 -10.30 -13.40 -4.78
C ILE A 236 -11.19 -14.50 -4.20
N ARG A 237 -11.24 -14.62 -2.87
CA ARG A 237 -11.86 -15.73 -2.14
C ARG A 237 -13.38 -15.65 -2.02
N TYR A 238 -13.94 -14.45 -1.82
CA TYR A 238 -15.34 -14.22 -1.49
C TYR A 238 -16.02 -13.33 -2.53
N GLU A 239 -17.17 -13.76 -3.06
CA GLU A 239 -17.90 -12.97 -4.05
C GLU A 239 -18.48 -11.67 -3.47
N SER A 240 -18.83 -11.64 -2.18
CA SER A 240 -19.39 -10.48 -1.48
C SER A 240 -18.46 -9.27 -1.40
N PHE A 241 -17.16 -9.45 -1.68
CA PHE A 241 -16.15 -8.39 -1.76
C PHE A 241 -16.01 -7.80 -3.19
N ASN A 242 -16.74 -8.36 -4.16
CA ASN A 242 -16.79 -7.87 -5.54
C ASN A 242 -18.11 -7.14 -5.79
N HIS A 243 -18.14 -6.27 -6.81
CA HIS A 243 -19.34 -5.54 -7.16
C HIS A 243 -20.12 -6.22 -8.28
N ASN A 244 -21.39 -5.85 -8.40
CA ASN A 244 -22.26 -6.26 -9.50
C ASN A 244 -22.02 -5.38 -10.75
N ARG A 245 -22.66 -5.73 -11.87
CA ARG A 245 -22.56 -4.93 -13.12
C ARG A 245 -23.07 -3.49 -12.98
N LYS A 246 -23.93 -3.22 -11.99
CA LYS A 246 -24.43 -1.88 -11.66
C LYS A 246 -23.43 -1.08 -10.82
N GLY A 247 -22.33 -1.67 -10.37
CA GLY A 247 -21.30 -1.03 -9.54
C GLY A 247 -21.55 -1.11 -8.04
N ASN A 248 -22.59 -1.82 -7.59
CA ASN A 248 -22.91 -1.97 -6.16
C ASN A 248 -22.28 -3.24 -5.59
N LEU A 249 -21.83 -3.20 -4.35
CA LEU A 249 -21.23 -4.33 -3.66
C LEU A 249 -22.23 -5.51 -3.54
N LYS A 250 -21.80 -6.73 -3.86
CA LYS A 250 -22.66 -7.92 -3.74
C LYS A 250 -23.02 -8.19 -2.27
N PRO A 251 -24.25 -8.64 -1.95
CA PRO A 251 -24.67 -8.86 -0.56
C PRO A 251 -23.82 -9.94 0.13
N PHE A 252 -23.78 -9.87 1.46
CA PHE A 252 -23.01 -10.79 2.29
C PHE A 252 -23.56 -12.23 2.20
N GLY A 253 -22.69 -13.24 2.17
CA GLY A 253 -23.13 -14.64 2.06
C GLY A 253 -23.71 -15.01 0.69
N PHE A 254 -23.50 -14.19 -0.34
CA PHE A 254 -23.89 -14.50 -1.71
C PHE A 254 -23.10 -15.73 -2.21
N LYS A 255 -23.74 -16.90 -2.16
CA LYS A 255 -23.27 -18.09 -2.87
C LYS A 255 -23.84 -18.04 -4.28
N THR A 256 -22.97 -17.96 -5.28
CA THR A 256 -23.34 -18.19 -6.68
C THR A 256 -24.09 -19.52 -6.74
N HIS A 257 -25.31 -19.55 -7.30
CA HIS A 257 -25.99 -20.81 -7.58
C HIS A 257 -25.04 -21.66 -8.43
N GLN A 258 -24.40 -22.68 -7.83
CA GLN A 258 -23.80 -23.74 -8.60
C GLN A 258 -24.89 -24.22 -9.55
N LYS A 259 -24.62 -24.20 -10.86
CA LYS A 259 -25.49 -24.80 -11.87
C LYS A 259 -25.90 -26.17 -11.35
N LYS A 260 -27.16 -26.32 -10.92
CA LYS A 260 -27.76 -27.63 -10.68
C LYS A 260 -27.57 -28.39 -12.00
N LYS A 261 -26.68 -29.38 -12.02
CA LYS A 261 -26.68 -30.38 -13.08
C LYS A 261 -28.11 -30.91 -13.14
N LYS A 262 -28.85 -30.58 -14.19
CA LYS A 262 -30.13 -31.24 -14.49
C LYS A 262 -29.81 -32.73 -14.56
N LYS A 263 -30.19 -33.48 -13.53
CA LYS A 263 -30.34 -34.93 -13.66
C LYS A 263 -31.50 -35.11 -14.63
N ASN A 264 -31.18 -35.47 -15.88
CA ASN A 264 -32.17 -35.98 -16.81
C ASN A 264 -32.70 -37.29 -16.22
N TYR A 265 -33.91 -37.27 -15.68
CA TYR A 265 -34.71 -38.48 -15.58
C TYR A 265 -35.15 -38.83 -17.01
N LYS A 266 -34.57 -39.90 -17.57
CA LYS A 266 -35.21 -40.62 -18.68
C LYS A 266 -36.30 -41.49 -18.07
N VAL A 267 -37.54 -41.18 -18.39
CA VAL A 267 -38.66 -42.12 -18.30
C VAL A 267 -38.98 -42.51 -19.74
N ARG A 268 -38.54 -43.69 -20.14
CA ARG A 268 -39.21 -44.64 -21.04
C ARG A 268 -38.32 -45.86 -21.21
#